data_AF-A0A235F700-F1
#
_entry.id   AF-A0A235F700-F1
#
_cell.length_a   1.000
_cell.length_b   1.000
_cell.length_c   1.000
_cell.angle_alpha   90.00
_cell.angle_beta   90.00
_cell.angle_gamma   90.00
#
_symmetry.space_group_name_H-M   'P 1'
#
loop_
_entity.id
_entity.type
_entity.pdbx_description
1 polymer ?
#
loop_
_entity_poly.entity_id
_entity_poly.type
_entity_poly.pdbx_seq_one_letter_code
_entity_poly.pdbx_strand_id
1 'polypeptide(L)'
;MIENFREAFDEEQFKARYSEILHKYDYIVGDIGYEQLRLRGFFEDSHDKATYDTKISTLPEYIYEYCNFGCPYFVMKKVNP
;
A
#
# COMPACT_ATOMS: atom_id res chain seq x y z
N MET A 1 -0.08 8.28 -8.07
CA MET A 1 0.24 6.83 -8.09
C MET A 1 1.72 6.71 -8.42
N ILE A 2 2.47 5.92 -7.66
CA ILE A 2 3.92 5.73 -7.82
C ILE A 2 4.21 4.44 -8.59
N GLU A 3 3.42 3.40 -8.34
CA GLU A 3 3.61 2.09 -8.94
C GLU A 3 2.27 1.39 -9.14
N ASN A 4 2.13 0.65 -10.24
CA ASN A 4 0.98 -0.20 -10.53
C ASN A 4 1.47 -1.48 -11.21
N PHE A 5 1.67 -2.52 -10.42
CA PHE A 5 2.15 -3.81 -10.88
C PHE A 5 0.98 -4.71 -11.27
N ARG A 6 1.01 -5.24 -12.51
CA ARG A 6 -0.05 -6.07 -13.10
C ARG A 6 -1.44 -5.43 -13.11
N GLU A 7 -1.49 -4.11 -13.28
CA GLU A 7 -2.75 -3.35 -13.41
C GLU A 7 -3.72 -3.59 -12.24
N ALA A 8 -3.17 -3.76 -11.03
CA ALA A 8 -3.93 -4.07 -9.82
C ALA A 8 -4.85 -2.95 -9.34
N PHE A 9 -4.63 -1.72 -9.80
CA PHE A 9 -5.41 -0.58 -9.36
C PHE A 9 -6.79 -0.52 -10.03
N ASP A 10 -7.82 -0.58 -9.20
CA ASP A 10 -9.22 -0.36 -9.54
C ASP A 10 -9.77 0.75 -8.63
N GLU A 11 -10.25 1.84 -9.24
CA GLU A 11 -10.70 3.02 -8.52
C GLU A 11 -11.94 2.76 -7.65
N GLU A 12 -12.88 1.94 -8.14
CA GLU A 12 -14.11 1.62 -7.41
C GLU A 12 -13.81 0.75 -6.20
N GLN A 13 -12.99 -0.29 -6.39
CA GLN A 13 -12.56 -1.15 -5.29
C GLN A 13 -11.72 -0.38 -4.26
N PHE A 14 -10.83 0.50 -4.71
CA PHE A 14 -10.04 1.35 -3.82
C PHE A 14 -10.94 2.23 -2.96
N LYS A 15 -11.86 2.97 -3.57
CA LYS A 15 -12.80 3.85 -2.84
C LYS A 15 -13.67 3.06 -1.86
N ALA A 16 -14.12 1.87 -2.24
CA ALA A 16 -14.95 1.02 -1.39
C ALA A 16 -14.20 0.47 -0.16
N ARG A 17 -12.88 0.26 -0.27
CA ARG A 17 -12.04 -0.26 0.84
C ARG A 17 -11.30 0.82 1.60
N TYR A 18 -11.25 2.03 1.06
CA TYR A 18 -10.58 3.15 1.68
C TYR A 18 -11.18 3.46 3.05
N SER A 19 -10.32 3.71 4.03
CA SER A 19 -10.73 4.08 5.38
C SER A 19 -9.95 5.31 5.82
N GLU A 20 -10.61 6.20 6.55
CA GLU A 20 -10.01 7.43 7.08
C GLU A 20 -8.79 7.15 7.96
N ILE A 21 -8.69 5.96 8.58
CA ILE A 21 -7.50 5.56 9.34
C ILE A 21 -6.23 5.55 8.49
N LEU A 22 -6.36 5.42 7.17
CA LEU A 22 -5.24 5.45 6.22
C LEU A 22 -4.70 6.87 5.99
N HIS A 23 -5.44 7.93 6.34
CA HIS A 23 -5.01 9.32 6.17
C HIS A 23 -3.72 9.67 6.93
N LYS A 24 -3.42 8.93 8.00
CA LYS A 24 -2.23 9.17 8.82
C LYS A 24 -0.94 8.71 8.15
N TYR A 25 -1.01 7.89 7.10
CA TYR A 25 0.15 7.32 6.43
C TYR A 25 0.53 8.15 5.18
N ASP A 26 1.82 8.15 4.86
CA ASP A 26 2.37 8.85 3.70
C ASP A 26 2.16 8.06 2.40
N TYR A 27 2.08 6.74 2.51
CA TYR A 27 1.90 5.81 1.42
C TYR A 27 0.74 4.86 1.70
N ILE A 28 0.00 4.52 0.66
CA ILE A 28 -1.03 3.48 0.68
C ILE A 28 -0.66 2.47 -0.37
N VAL A 29 -0.52 1.23 0.06
CA VAL A 29 -0.25 0.08 -0.78
C VAL A 29 -1.55 -0.71 -0.87
N GLY A 30 -1.97 -0.99 -2.09
CA GLY A 30 -3.08 -1.89 -2.35
C GLY A 30 -2.56 -3.17 -2.98
N ASP A 31 -2.84 -4.31 -2.36
CA ASP A 31 -2.37 -5.61 -2.83
C ASP A 31 -3.55 -6.59 -2.98
N ILE A 32 -3.50 -7.46 -3.98
CA ILE A 32 -4.60 -8.38 -4.31
C ILE A 32 -4.30 -9.77 -3.74
N GLY A 33 -4.57 -9.94 -2.44
CA GLY A 33 -4.45 -11.22 -1.76
C GLY A 33 -5.76 -12.01 -1.79
N TYR A 34 -5.73 -13.28 -2.17
CA TYR A 34 -6.92 -14.16 -2.21
C TYR A 34 -8.11 -13.52 -2.96
N GLU A 35 -7.84 -12.91 -4.12
CA GLU A 35 -8.83 -12.22 -4.96
C GLU A 35 -9.52 -11.01 -4.29
N GLN A 36 -8.95 -10.49 -3.20
CA GLN A 36 -9.48 -9.32 -2.51
C GLN A 36 -8.44 -8.22 -2.39
N LEU A 37 -8.87 -6.98 -2.67
CA LEU A 37 -8.07 -5.80 -2.41
C LEU A 37 -7.88 -5.58 -0.91
N ARG A 38 -6.63 -5.58 -0.47
CA ARG A 38 -6.20 -5.18 0.86
C ARG A 38 -5.50 -3.84 0.76
N LEU A 39 -5.83 -2.90 1.66
CA LEU A 39 -5.16 -1.61 1.75
C LEU A 39 -4.31 -1.57 3.02
N ARG A 40 -3.03 -1.26 2.86
CA ARG A 40 -2.06 -1.13 3.94
C ARG A 40 -1.40 0.23 3.87
N GLY A 41 -1.32 0.90 5.02
CA GLY A 41 -0.64 2.18 5.15
C GLY A 41 0.84 2.01 5.50
N PHE A 42 1.69 2.79 4.85
CA PHE A 42 3.13 2.87 5.11
C PHE A 42 3.55 4.33 5.29
N PHE A 43 4.54 4.54 6.13
CA PHE A 43 5.18 5.82 6.38
C PHE A 43 6.42 5.98 5.51
N GLU A 44 6.80 7.23 5.27
CA GLU A 44 8.12 7.53 4.74
C GLU A 44 9.20 7.12 5.76
N ASP A 45 10.36 6.68 5.27
CA ASP A 45 11.42 6.12 6.12
C ASP A 45 11.92 7.09 7.21
N SER A 46 11.81 8.40 6.93
CA SER A 46 12.17 9.51 7.81
C SER A 46 11.04 9.94 8.76
N HIS A 47 9.85 9.35 8.68
CA HIS A 47 8.71 9.77 9.47
C HIS A 47 8.84 9.28 10.93
N ASP A 48 8.66 10.18 11.91
CA ASP A 48 8.92 9.88 13.33
C ASP A 48 8.07 8.74 13.91
N LYS A 49 6.89 8.50 13.33
CA LYS A 49 5.96 7.42 13.72
C LYS A 49 6.19 6.10 12.97
N ALA A 50 7.16 6.03 12.06
CA ALA A 50 7.44 4.84 11.27
C ALA A 50 8.10 3.76 12.13
N THR A 51 7.37 2.67 12.36
CA THR A 51 7.97 1.41 12.86
C THR A 51 8.59 0.65 11.70
N TYR A 52 9.49 -0.30 11.98
CA TYR A 52 10.15 -1.10 10.94
C TYR A 52 9.14 -1.67 9.92
N ASP A 53 8.07 -2.33 10.39
CA ASP A 53 7.06 -2.97 9.52
C ASP A 53 6.12 -2.01 8.78
N THR A 54 6.21 -0.70 9.07
CA THR A 54 5.38 0.31 8.44
C THR A 54 6.20 1.27 7.58
N LYS A 55 7.49 1.02 7.37
CA LYS A 55 8.32 1.82 6.46
C LYS A 55 8.12 1.41 5.02
N ILE A 56 8.10 2.39 4.12
CA ILE A 56 7.97 2.09 2.68
C ILE A 56 9.16 1.27 2.16
N SER A 57 10.35 1.39 2.77
CA SER A 57 11.49 0.52 2.43
C SER A 57 11.27 -0.97 2.68
N THR A 58 10.38 -1.35 3.60
CA THR A 58 10.05 -2.77 3.87
C THR A 58 8.90 -3.29 3.01
N LEU A 59 8.45 -2.51 2.02
CA LEU A 59 7.40 -2.93 1.10
C LEU A 59 7.76 -4.20 0.31
N PRO A 60 8.98 -4.37 -0.24
CA PRO A 60 9.33 -5.59 -0.97
C PRO A 60 9.18 -6.86 -0.11
N GLU A 61 9.62 -6.80 1.15
CA GLU A 61 9.47 -7.88 2.13
C GLU A 61 7.99 -8.13 2.43
N TYR A 62 7.20 -7.07 2.63
CA TYR A 62 5.75 -7.18 2.83
C TYR A 62 5.05 -7.89 1.67
N ILE A 63 5.32 -7.51 0.43
CA ILE A 63 4.71 -8.16 -0.74
C ILE A 63 5.14 -9.63 -0.83
N TYR A 64 6.42 -9.92 -0.56
CA TYR A 64 6.93 -11.27 -0.57
C TYR A 64 6.27 -12.16 0.49
N GLU A 65 6.11 -11.67 1.72
CA GLU A 65 5.52 -12.42 2.84
C GLU A 65 4.00 -12.59 2.73
N TYR A 66 3.28 -11.53 2.33
CA TYR A 66 1.83 -11.50 2.45
C TYR A 66 1.09 -11.71 1.13
N CYS A 67 1.73 -11.45 -0.02
CA CYS A 67 1.09 -11.50 -1.33
C CYS A 67 1.60 -12.67 -2.19
N ASN A 68 2.73 -13.28 -1.82
CA ASN A 68 3.49 -14.24 -2.63
C ASN A 68 4.06 -13.65 -3.93
N PHE A 69 5.01 -14.35 -4.53
CA PHE A 69 5.73 -13.88 -5.72
C PHE A 69 4.77 -13.65 -6.91
N GLY A 70 4.80 -12.44 -7.47
CA GLY A 70 3.97 -12.07 -8.63
C GLY A 70 2.54 -11.61 -8.30
N CYS A 71 2.21 -11.38 -7.03
CA CYS A 71 0.93 -10.78 -6.66
C CYS A 71 0.73 -9.40 -7.31
N PRO A 72 -0.46 -9.08 -7.85
CA PRO A 72 -0.78 -7.73 -8.29
C PRO A 72 -0.83 -6.76 -7.09
N TYR A 73 -0.18 -5.61 -7.21
CA TYR A 73 -0.26 -4.54 -6.21
C TYR A 73 -0.04 -3.17 -6.84
N PHE A 74 -0.44 -2.12 -6.13
CA PHE A 74 -0.17 -0.73 -6.48
C PHE A 74 0.28 0.06 -5.26
N VAL A 75 1.01 1.15 -5.52
CA VAL A 75 1.53 2.05 -4.49
C VAL A 75 1.10 3.48 -4.79
N MET A 76 0.48 4.12 -3.81
CA MET A 76 0.12 5.53 -3.86
C MET A 76 0.87 6.29 -2.79
N LYS A 77 1.57 7.36 -3.20
CA LYS A 77 2.07 8.37 -2.28
C LYS A 77 0.99 9.43 -2.09
N LYS A 78 0.70 9.75 -0.84
CA LYS A 78 -0.15 10.88 -0.47
C LYS A 78 0.55 12.17 -0.90
N VAL A 79 -0.16 13.01 -1.64
CA VAL A 79 0.31 14.34 -1.99
C VAL A 79 -0.24 15.28 -0.93
N ASN A 80 0.62 15.77 -0.04
CA ASN A 80 0.24 16.85 0.86
C ASN A 80 0.27 18.15 0.03
N PRO A 81 -0.82 18.93 -0.04
CA PRO A 81 -0.82 20.26 -0.63
C PRO A 81 0.00 21.26 0.20
#